data_AF-A0A959TRG2-F1
#
_entry.id   AF-A0A959TRG2-F1
#
_cell.length_a   1.000
_cell.length_b   1.000
_cell.length_c   1.000
_cell.angle_alpha   90.00
_cell.angle_beta   90.00
_cell.angle_gamma   90.00
#
_symmetry.space_group_name_H-M   'P 1'
#
loop_
_entity.id
_entity.type
_entity.pdbx_description
1 polymer ?
#
loop_
_entity_poly.entity_id
_entity_poly.type
_entity_poly.pdbx_seq_one_letter_code
_entity_poly.pdbx_strand_id
1 'polypeptide(L)' 'IDSLRGRNAHHIAETVFKAFGRALRMAVEFDPRVTGVPSTKGSL' A
#
# COMPACT_ATOMS: atom_id res chain seq x y z
N ILE A 1 -8.14 -1.49 4.33
CA ILE A 1 -8.53 -1.20 2.92
C ILE A 1 -9.97 -0.76 2.96
N ASP A 2 -10.26 0.46 2.53
CA ASP A 2 -11.61 0.99 2.57
C ASP A 2 -12.06 1.42 1.15
N SER A 3 -13.35 1.32 0.89
CA SER A 3 -13.98 1.76 -0.35
C SER A 3 -14.93 2.91 -0.05
N LEU A 4 -14.48 4.14 -0.33
CA LEU A 4 -15.20 5.37 -0.01
C LEU A 4 -16.60 5.47 -0.66
N ARG A 5 -16.82 4.76 -1.78
CA ARG A 5 -18.10 4.66 -2.49
C ARG A 5 -18.09 3.49 -3.48
N GLY A 6 -19.27 2.91 -3.71
CA GLY A 6 -19.48 1.91 -4.76
C GLY A 6 -20.85 1.23 -4.62
N ARG A 7 -21.42 0.76 -5.73
CA ARG A 7 -22.68 -0.01 -5.74
C ARG A 7 -22.52 -1.42 -6.29
N ASN A 8 -21.47 -1.65 -7.09
CA ASN A 8 -21.20 -2.93 -7.72
C ASN A 8 -20.03 -3.62 -7.00
N ALA A 9 -20.26 -4.83 -6.50
CA ALA A 9 -19.27 -5.57 -5.71
C ALA A 9 -18.00 -5.92 -6.51
N HIS A 10 -18.12 -6.22 -7.80
CA HIS A 10 -16.98 -6.50 -8.68
C HIS A 10 -16.06 -5.28 -8.81
N HIS A 11 -16.62 -4.10 -9.09
CA HIS A 11 -15.84 -2.86 -9.20
C HIS A 11 -15.22 -2.43 -7.87
N ILE A 12 -15.90 -2.67 -6.75
CA ILE A 12 -15.36 -2.41 -5.41
C ILE A 12 -14.12 -3.28 -5.17
N ALA A 13 -14.23 -4.59 -5.39
CA ALA A 13 -13.11 -5.51 -5.23
C ALA A 13 -11.94 -5.14 -6.15
N GLU A 14 -12.21 -4.87 -7.43
CA GLU A 14 -11.19 -4.47 -8.39
C GLU A 14 -10.47 -3.17 -7.97
N THR A 15 -11.23 -2.17 -7.49
CA THR A 15 -10.68 -0.91 -6.98
C THR A 15 -9.75 -1.15 -5.79
N VAL A 16 -10.18 -2.01 -4.86
CA VAL A 16 -9.39 -2.44 -3.71
C VAL A 16 -8.06 -3.04 -4.15
N PHE A 17 -8.08 -4.03 -5.04
CA PHE A 17 -6.85 -4.70 -5.48
C PHE A 17 -5.92 -3.77 -6.26
N LYS A 18 -6.46 -2.87 -7.10
CA LYS A 18 -5.68 -1.85 -7.80
C LYS A 18 -5.03 -0.86 -6.82
N ALA A 19 -5.77 -0.39 -5.83
CA ALA A 19 -5.25 0.52 -4.81
C ALA A 19 -4.17 -0.15 -3.95
N PHE A 20 -4.43 -1.39 -3.52
CA PHE A 20 -3.46 -2.19 -2.78
C PHE A 20 -2.17 -2.41 -3.58
N GLY A 21 -2.25 -2.81 -4.85
CA GLY A 21 -1.07 -3.03 -5.69
C GLY A 21 -0.20 -1.77 -5.83
N ARG A 22 -0.82 -0.59 -5.96
CA ARG A 22 -0.08 0.69 -5.98
C ARG A 22 0.56 1.00 -4.63
N ALA A 23 -0.18 0.84 -3.54
CA ALA A 23 0.35 1.10 -2.20
C ALA A 23 1.52 0.16 -1.86
N LEU A 24 1.38 -1.13 -2.17
CA LEU A 24 2.42 -2.12 -1.98
C LEU A 24 3.67 -1.77 -2.81
N ARG A 25 3.50 -1.45 -4.09
CA ARG A 25 4.61 -1.02 -4.95
C ARG A 25 5.39 0.14 -4.33
N MET A 26 4.70 1.19 -3.89
CA MET A 26 5.36 2.34 -3.24
C MET A 26 6.04 1.95 -1.92
N ALA A 27 5.43 1.07 -1.12
CA ALA A 27 5.96 0.69 0.18
C ALA A 27 7.22 -0.19 0.12
N VAL A 28 7.40 -0.96 -0.96
CA VAL A 28 8.55 -1.86 -1.14
C VAL A 28 9.65 -1.28 -2.03
N GLU A 29 9.43 -0.11 -2.63
CA GLU A 29 10.45 0.59 -3.39
C GLU A 29 11.59 1.04 -2.47
N PHE A 30 12.82 1.00 -2.98
CA PHE A 30 13.98 1.49 -2.24
C PHE A 30 13.92 3.02 -2.13
N ASP A 31 13.94 3.55 -0.91
CA ASP A 31 14.05 4.99 -0.68
C ASP A 31 15.53 5.38 -0.47
N PRO A 32 16.15 6.14 -1.39
CA PRO A 32 17.55 6.55 -1.26
C PRO A 32 17.82 7.48 -0.07
N ARG A 33 16.78 7.99 0.59
CA ARG A 33 16.88 8.81 1.80
C ARG A 33 16.95 7.97 3.07
N VAL A 34 16.59 6.70 3.00
CA VAL A 34 16.56 5.79 4.15
C VAL A 34 17.89 5.03 4.23
N THR A 35 18.55 5.13 5.37
CA THR A 35 19.72 4.33 5.69
C THR A 35 19.37 3.34 6.82
N GLY A 36 19.63 2.05 6.60
CA GLY A 36 19.31 1.01 7.59
C GLY A 36 17.82 0.67 7.63
N VAL A 37 17.34 0.19 8.78
CA VAL A 37 15.94 -0.24 8.96
C VAL A 37 15.06 0.97 9.25
N PRO A 38 13.94 1.20 8.53
CA PRO A 38 13.02 2.32 8.78
C PRO A 38 12.15 2.08 10.02
N SER A 39 12.79 1.92 11.18
CA SER A 39 12.16 1.65 12.47
C SER A 39 12.96 2.31 13.59
N THR A 40 12.29 3.00 14.50
CA THR A 40 12.93 3.63 15.67
C THR A 40 13.52 2.62 16.64
N LYS A 41 13.10 1.35 16.56
CA LYS A 41 13.65 0.23 17.34
C LYS A 41 14.83 -0.46 16.66
N GLY A 42 15.13 -0.10 15.41
CA GLY A 42 16.22 -0.71 14.63
C GLY A 42 15.91 -2.10 14.04
N SER A 43 14.67 -2.60 14.18
CA SER A 43 14.22 -3.89 13.64
C SER A 43 12.79 -3.81 13.07
N LEU A 44 12.44 -4.76 12.19
CA LEU A 44 11.11 -4.97 11.60
C LEU A 44 10.58 -6.36 11.96
#